data_AF-A0A7W1IU04-F1
#
_entry.id   AF-A0A7W1IU04-F1
#
_cell.length_a   1.000
_cell.length_b   1.000
_cell.length_c   1.000
_cell.angle_alpha   90.00
_cell.angle_beta   90.00
_cell.angle_gamma   90.00
#
_symmetry.space_group_name_H-M   'P 1'
#
loop_
_entity.id
_entity.type
_entity.pdbx_description
1 polymer ?
#
loop_
_entity_poly.entity_id
_entity_poly.type
_entity_poly.pdbx_seq_one_letter_code
_entity_poly.pdbx_strand_id
1 'polypeptide(L)'
;MTAVSESSTDLRLTWGDVAGETGYRLERSADGAAGWITVATTGPDVTSATDAGLAPGTTFYYRVFAWNAGGDSPASDVASATTTVDPASPTAVEASTVSSTQIDVAWSDVVGETGYRVERSADGATGWIVVATTGMDVTSATDAGLAPGTTFYYRVFASNAGGDSSTSNIAVASTAVDPDPAPEDADGG
;
A
#
# COMPACT_ATOMS: atom_id res chain seq x y z
N MET A 1 -0.57 13.50 -23.93
CA MET A 1 -0.64 13.37 -22.46
C MET A 1 -0.80 11.91 -22.11
N THR A 2 -0.31 11.46 -20.95
CA THR A 2 -0.61 10.15 -20.38
C THR A 2 -1.09 10.30 -18.95
N ALA A 3 -1.89 9.34 -18.49
CA ALA A 3 -2.38 9.24 -17.12
C ALA A 3 -2.16 7.80 -16.63
N VAL A 4 -1.64 7.63 -15.42
CA VAL A 4 -1.39 6.32 -14.79
C VAL A 4 -1.80 6.34 -13.33
N SER A 5 -2.24 5.21 -12.79
CA SER A 5 -2.58 5.09 -11.36
C SER A 5 -1.32 5.03 -10.51
N GLU A 6 -1.26 5.85 -9.48
CA GLU A 6 -0.22 5.77 -8.43
C GLU A 6 -0.76 5.14 -7.15
N SER A 7 -2.03 5.35 -6.83
CA SER A 7 -2.69 4.78 -5.65
C SER A 7 -4.19 4.59 -5.87
N SER A 8 -4.94 4.18 -4.84
CA SER A 8 -6.40 4.17 -4.87
C SER A 8 -7.03 5.55 -4.89
N THR A 9 -6.26 6.62 -4.64
CA THR A 9 -6.76 8.00 -4.64
C THR A 9 -6.02 8.93 -5.58
N ASP A 10 -4.93 8.49 -6.21
CA ASP A 10 -4.03 9.39 -6.93
C ASP A 10 -3.71 8.87 -8.34
N LEU A 11 -3.76 9.78 -9.30
CA LEU A 11 -3.36 9.56 -10.68
C LEU A 11 -2.22 10.50 -11.06
N ARG A 12 -1.14 9.94 -11.63
CA ARG A 12 -0.04 10.71 -12.21
C ARG A 12 -0.33 11.05 -13.65
N LEU A 13 -0.11 12.31 -13.98
CA LEU A 13 -0.33 12.90 -15.29
C LEU A 13 1.02 13.37 -15.85
N THR A 14 1.31 13.04 -17.11
CA THR A 14 2.52 13.51 -17.80
C THR A 14 2.23 13.94 -19.23
N TRP A 15 2.97 14.92 -19.73
CA TRP A 15 2.81 15.43 -21.10
C TRP A 15 4.14 15.85 -21.71
N GLY A 16 4.13 16.11 -23.02
CA GLY A 16 5.28 16.65 -23.72
C GLY A 16 5.38 18.16 -23.52
N ASP A 17 6.62 18.65 -23.44
CA ASP A 17 6.88 20.07 -23.35
C ASP A 17 6.60 20.81 -24.68
N VAL A 18 6.20 22.08 -24.60
CA VAL A 18 5.83 22.93 -25.74
C VAL A 18 6.54 24.28 -25.60
N ALA A 19 7.54 24.55 -26.43
CA ALA A 19 8.33 25.77 -26.35
C ALA A 19 7.52 27.08 -26.36
N GLY A 20 7.85 27.99 -25.43
CA GLY A 20 7.28 29.35 -25.38
C GLY A 20 5.99 29.45 -24.57
N GLU A 21 5.67 28.39 -23.84
CA GLU A 21 4.67 28.34 -22.80
C GLU A 21 5.14 29.07 -21.52
N THR A 22 4.18 29.49 -20.71
CA THR A 22 4.42 30.00 -19.35
C THR A 22 3.95 28.99 -18.30
N GLY A 23 3.28 27.93 -18.75
CA GLY A 23 2.94 26.78 -17.95
C GLY A 23 1.83 25.97 -18.60
N TYR A 24 1.23 25.08 -17.81
CA TYR A 24 0.16 24.21 -18.27
C TYR A 24 -1.07 24.30 -17.39
N ARG A 25 -2.24 24.11 -17.99
CA ARG A 25 -3.53 23.98 -17.30
C ARG A 25 -4.06 22.58 -17.56
N LEU A 26 -4.37 21.86 -16.49
CA LEU A 26 -4.89 20.50 -16.55
C LEU A 26 -6.36 20.52 -16.20
N GLU A 27 -7.16 19.86 -17.01
CA GLU A 27 -8.57 19.65 -16.75
C GLU A 27 -8.88 18.17 -16.58
N ARG A 28 -9.85 17.88 -15.71
CA ARG A 28 -10.43 16.56 -15.47
C ARG A 28 -11.92 16.53 -15.82
N SER A 29 -12.39 15.43 -16.37
CA SER A 29 -13.81 15.10 -16.57
C SER A 29 -14.11 13.69 -16.05
N ALA A 30 -15.36 13.45 -15.65
CA ALA A 30 -15.84 12.13 -15.25
C ALA A 30 -16.22 11.23 -16.44
N ASP A 31 -16.51 11.81 -17.62
CA ASP A 31 -16.96 11.07 -18.80
C ASP A 31 -16.10 11.30 -20.06
N GLY A 32 -15.17 12.25 -20.00
CA GLY A 32 -14.28 12.60 -21.11
C GLY A 32 -14.96 13.40 -22.23
N ALA A 33 -16.23 13.79 -22.04
CA ALA A 33 -17.00 14.54 -23.03
C ALA A 33 -17.34 15.95 -22.53
N ALA A 34 -17.82 16.09 -21.29
CA ALA A 34 -18.29 17.35 -20.73
C ALA A 34 -17.84 17.52 -19.26
N GLY A 35 -18.26 18.61 -18.62
CA GLY A 35 -18.03 18.82 -17.18
C GLY A 35 -16.57 18.96 -16.78
N TRP A 36 -15.71 19.44 -17.70
CA TRP A 36 -14.29 19.64 -17.46
C TRP A 36 -14.06 20.67 -16.35
N ILE A 37 -13.23 20.32 -15.37
CA ILE A 37 -12.81 21.20 -14.28
C ILE A 37 -11.28 21.32 -14.26
N THR A 38 -10.75 22.51 -13.97
CA THR A 38 -9.30 22.68 -13.78
C THR A 38 -8.88 22.01 -12.46
N VAL A 39 -7.96 21.04 -12.55
CA VAL A 39 -7.43 20.31 -11.38
C VAL A 39 -6.02 20.74 -11.00
N ALA A 40 -5.25 21.28 -11.95
CA ALA A 40 -3.93 21.81 -11.68
C ALA A 40 -3.55 22.89 -12.70
N THR A 41 -2.65 23.77 -12.26
CA THR A 41 -1.87 24.65 -13.13
C THR A 41 -0.41 24.53 -12.75
N THR A 42 0.47 24.39 -13.72
CA THR A 42 1.91 24.28 -13.49
C THR A 42 2.65 25.50 -14.03
N GLY A 43 3.90 25.68 -13.59
CA GLY A 43 4.81 26.67 -14.15
C GLY A 43 5.43 26.23 -15.49
N PRO A 44 6.33 27.05 -16.06
CA PRO A 44 7.02 26.72 -17.31
C PRO A 44 7.89 25.47 -17.13
N ASP A 45 8.08 24.71 -18.22
CA ASP A 45 8.87 23.47 -18.29
C ASP A 45 8.39 22.31 -17.37
N VAL A 46 7.32 22.50 -16.58
CA VAL A 46 6.77 21.47 -15.69
C VAL A 46 5.80 20.57 -16.48
N THR A 47 6.23 19.34 -16.72
CA THR A 47 5.55 18.37 -17.60
C THR A 47 4.88 17.19 -16.87
N SER A 48 4.67 17.34 -15.55
CA SER A 48 3.95 16.35 -14.76
C SER A 48 3.17 16.98 -13.61
N ALA A 49 2.06 16.35 -13.24
CA ALA A 49 1.30 16.67 -12.04
C ALA A 49 0.65 15.39 -11.48
N THR A 50 0.27 15.43 -10.20
CA THR A 50 -0.55 14.39 -9.57
C THR A 50 -1.91 14.98 -9.25
N ASP A 51 -2.97 14.28 -9.63
CA ASP A 51 -4.33 14.58 -9.20
C ASP A 51 -4.69 13.60 -8.09
N ALA A 52 -4.97 14.12 -6.90
CA ALA A 52 -5.08 13.37 -5.65
C ALA A 52 -6.46 13.48 -5.02
N GLY A 53 -6.76 12.59 -4.07
CA GLY A 53 -8.05 12.59 -3.36
C GLY A 53 -9.23 12.16 -4.22
N LEU A 54 -8.95 11.31 -5.20
CA LEU A 54 -9.93 10.71 -6.10
C LEU A 54 -10.64 9.52 -5.43
N ALA A 55 -11.81 9.17 -5.96
CA ALA A 55 -12.52 7.97 -5.52
C ALA A 55 -11.80 6.70 -6.02
N PRO A 56 -11.64 5.66 -5.19
CA PRO A 56 -11.08 4.37 -5.62
C PRO A 56 -11.87 3.71 -6.74
N GLY A 57 -11.18 2.92 -7.58
CA GLY A 57 -11.78 2.17 -8.69
C GLY A 57 -12.50 3.02 -9.74
N THR A 58 -12.22 4.33 -9.80
CA THR A 58 -12.98 5.28 -10.63
C THR A 58 -12.13 5.75 -11.80
N THR A 59 -12.69 5.69 -13.00
CA THR A 59 -12.06 6.21 -14.21
C THR A 59 -12.24 7.71 -14.30
N PHE A 60 -11.14 8.42 -14.52
CA PHE A 60 -11.11 9.85 -14.78
C PHE A 60 -10.45 10.14 -16.12
N TYR A 61 -10.89 11.22 -16.76
CA TYR A 61 -10.42 11.66 -18.07
C TYR A 61 -9.72 13.00 -17.93
N TYR A 62 -8.63 13.17 -18.65
CA TYR A 62 -7.74 14.32 -18.52
C TYR A 62 -7.37 14.89 -19.87
N ARG A 63 -7.22 16.21 -19.90
CA ARG A 63 -6.61 16.94 -21.01
C ARG A 63 -5.75 18.07 -20.47
N VAL A 64 -4.71 18.44 -21.22
CA VAL A 64 -3.78 19.51 -20.85
C VAL A 64 -3.73 20.57 -21.94
N PHE A 65 -3.57 21.81 -21.51
CA PHE A 65 -3.38 22.99 -22.34
C PHE A 65 -2.04 23.62 -21.97
N ALA A 66 -1.23 23.97 -22.95
CA ALA A 66 -0.14 24.92 -22.73
C ALA A 66 -0.75 26.34 -22.70
N TRP A 67 -0.26 27.22 -21.83
CA TRP A 67 -0.75 28.58 -21.76
C TRP A 67 0.39 29.59 -21.73
N ASN A 68 0.16 30.76 -22.31
CA ASN A 68 1.02 31.94 -22.16
C ASN A 68 0.16 33.22 -22.17
N ALA A 69 0.78 34.40 -22.27
CA ALA A 69 0.08 35.67 -22.31
C ALA A 69 -0.93 35.81 -23.48
N GLY A 70 -0.81 34.99 -24.53
CA GLY A 70 -1.74 34.92 -25.65
C GLY A 70 -2.98 34.06 -25.38
N GLY A 71 -3.02 33.33 -24.27
CA GLY A 71 -4.11 32.41 -23.89
C GLY A 71 -3.69 30.94 -23.92
N ASP A 72 -4.70 30.07 -23.85
CA ASP A 72 -4.53 28.61 -23.91
C ASP A 72 -4.33 28.12 -25.35
N SER A 73 -3.54 27.07 -25.52
CA SER A 73 -3.48 26.26 -26.73
C SER A 73 -4.81 25.53 -26.99
N PRO A 74 -4.97 24.84 -28.13
CA PRO A 74 -5.90 23.72 -28.21
C PRO A 74 -5.60 22.66 -27.13
N ALA A 75 -6.63 21.93 -26.71
CA ALA A 75 -6.45 20.80 -25.78
C ALA A 75 -5.59 19.70 -26.41
N SER A 76 -4.83 18.98 -25.58
CA SER A 76 -4.29 17.68 -25.96
C SER A 76 -5.39 16.66 -26.26
N ASP A 77 -5.02 15.52 -26.85
CA ASP A 77 -5.85 14.32 -26.82
C ASP A 77 -6.24 13.98 -25.37
N VAL A 78 -7.45 13.44 -25.20
CA VAL A 78 -7.95 13.00 -23.90
C VAL A 78 -7.23 11.72 -23.49
N ALA A 79 -6.59 11.76 -22.32
CA ALA A 79 -6.07 10.57 -21.65
C ALA A 79 -7.08 10.12 -20.58
N SER A 80 -7.05 8.85 -20.20
CA SER A 80 -7.85 8.33 -19.10
C SER A 80 -7.06 7.36 -18.25
N ALA A 81 -7.30 7.36 -16.94
CA ALA A 81 -6.81 6.34 -16.04
C ALA A 81 -7.86 6.02 -14.98
N THR A 82 -7.76 4.82 -14.42
CA THR A 82 -8.64 4.35 -13.34
C THR A 82 -7.81 4.21 -12.09
N THR A 83 -8.23 4.84 -10.99
CA THR A 83 -7.61 4.62 -9.68
C THR A 83 -7.73 3.15 -9.30
N THR A 84 -6.75 2.63 -8.56
CA THR A 84 -6.83 1.26 -8.06
C THR A 84 -7.88 1.14 -6.95
N VAL A 85 -8.15 -0.10 -6.53
CA VAL A 85 -8.92 -0.40 -5.33
C VAL A 85 -7.96 -1.06 -4.36
N ASP A 86 -7.93 -0.62 -3.11
CA ASP A 86 -7.14 -1.28 -2.07
C ASP A 86 -7.61 -2.73 -1.92
N PRO A 87 -6.72 -3.69 -1.62
CA PRO A 87 -7.14 -5.07 -1.40
C PRO A 87 -8.13 -5.18 -0.24
N ALA A 88 -8.93 -6.24 -0.22
CA ALA A 88 -9.70 -6.58 0.97
C ALA A 88 -8.77 -6.94 2.14
N SER A 89 -9.24 -6.80 3.37
CA SER A 89 -8.47 -7.27 4.52
C SER A 89 -8.28 -8.79 4.47
N PRO A 90 -7.08 -9.31 4.77
CA PRO A 90 -6.89 -10.73 4.98
C PRO A 90 -7.82 -11.25 6.09
N THR A 91 -8.32 -12.47 5.90
CA THR A 91 -9.16 -13.18 6.88
C THR A 91 -8.50 -14.47 7.34
N ALA A 92 -9.07 -15.10 8.36
CA ALA A 92 -8.56 -16.35 8.94
C ALA A 92 -7.07 -16.25 9.31
N VAL A 93 -6.67 -15.09 9.85
CA VAL A 93 -5.30 -14.92 10.35
C VAL A 93 -5.16 -15.72 11.62
N GLU A 94 -4.20 -16.64 11.61
CA GLU A 94 -3.87 -17.51 12.73
C GLU A 94 -2.37 -17.42 13.02
N ALA A 95 -2.01 -17.50 14.31
CA ALA A 95 -0.64 -17.55 14.79
C ALA A 95 -0.42 -18.85 15.54
N SER A 96 0.70 -19.52 15.28
CA SER A 96 1.00 -20.83 15.82
C SER A 96 2.41 -20.87 16.40
N THR A 97 2.52 -21.38 17.63
CA THR A 97 3.80 -21.54 18.32
C THR A 97 4.62 -22.64 17.67
N VAL A 98 5.84 -22.31 17.25
CA VAL A 98 6.78 -23.29 16.67
C VAL A 98 7.84 -23.69 17.69
N SER A 99 8.39 -22.71 18.43
CA SER A 99 9.44 -22.94 19.43
C SER A 99 9.41 -21.88 20.53
N SER A 100 10.40 -21.90 21.42
CA SER A 100 10.58 -20.82 22.41
C SER A 100 11.02 -19.49 21.81
N THR A 101 11.38 -19.48 20.52
CA THR A 101 11.88 -18.28 19.83
C THR A 101 11.20 -18.04 18.49
N GLN A 102 10.15 -18.78 18.15
CA GLN A 102 9.49 -18.70 16.84
C GLN A 102 7.97 -18.89 16.92
N ILE A 103 7.27 -18.05 16.17
CA ILE A 103 5.83 -18.16 15.87
C ILE A 103 5.67 -18.04 14.34
N ASP A 104 4.83 -18.89 13.76
CA ASP A 104 4.42 -18.79 12.37
C ASP A 104 3.00 -18.21 12.28
N VAL A 105 2.78 -17.32 11.31
CA VAL A 105 1.51 -16.65 11.05
C VAL A 105 1.03 -17.06 9.65
N ALA A 106 -0.23 -17.44 9.52
CA ALA A 106 -0.86 -17.81 8.26
C ALA A 106 -2.20 -17.10 8.08
N TRP A 107 -2.64 -16.91 6.84
CA TRP A 107 -3.88 -16.21 6.49
C TRP A 107 -4.50 -16.74 5.20
N SER A 108 -5.72 -16.28 4.89
CA SER A 108 -6.35 -16.52 3.58
C SER A 108 -5.89 -15.53 2.53
N ASP A 109 -5.71 -16.02 1.31
CA ASP A 109 -5.38 -15.22 0.14
C ASP A 109 -6.47 -14.16 -0.18
N VAL A 110 -6.07 -13.05 -0.82
CA VAL A 110 -6.92 -11.91 -1.15
C VAL A 110 -6.78 -11.57 -2.63
N VAL A 111 -7.89 -11.51 -3.35
CA VAL A 111 -7.87 -11.11 -4.77
C VAL A 111 -7.34 -9.68 -4.95
N GLY A 112 -6.42 -9.50 -5.90
CA GLY A 112 -5.90 -8.18 -6.29
C GLY A 112 -4.77 -7.65 -5.41
N GLU A 113 -4.23 -8.50 -4.53
CA GLU A 113 -3.01 -8.25 -3.79
C GLU A 113 -1.76 -8.48 -4.67
N THR A 114 -0.62 -7.96 -4.21
CA THR A 114 0.72 -8.17 -4.80
C THR A 114 1.78 -8.49 -3.74
N GLY A 115 1.35 -8.51 -2.49
CA GLY A 115 2.08 -8.91 -1.30
C GLY A 115 1.24 -8.72 -0.04
N TYR A 116 1.80 -9.13 1.09
CA TYR A 116 1.24 -8.84 2.40
C TYR A 116 2.26 -8.18 3.31
N ARG A 117 1.77 -7.43 4.29
CA ARG A 117 2.56 -6.96 5.43
C ARG A 117 2.03 -7.61 6.71
N VAL A 118 2.94 -8.20 7.48
CA VAL A 118 2.65 -8.77 8.81
C VAL A 118 3.23 -7.85 9.87
N GLU A 119 2.39 -7.45 10.81
CA GLU A 119 2.79 -6.65 11.96
C GLU A 119 2.59 -7.41 13.26
N ARG A 120 3.47 -7.15 14.24
CA ARG A 120 3.43 -7.70 15.59
C ARG A 120 3.34 -6.60 16.65
N SER A 121 2.57 -6.85 17.70
CA SER A 121 2.52 -6.06 18.92
C SER A 121 2.68 -6.94 20.18
N ALA A 122 3.16 -6.35 21.27
CA ALA A 122 3.24 -7.01 22.58
C ALA A 122 1.91 -6.97 23.36
N ASP A 123 1.00 -6.04 23.03
CA ASP A 123 -0.27 -5.83 23.76
C ASP A 123 -1.52 -5.95 22.87
N GLY A 124 -1.34 -6.03 21.54
CA GLY A 124 -2.44 -6.11 20.58
C GLY A 124 -3.18 -4.79 20.37
N ALA A 125 -2.70 -3.68 20.91
CA ALA A 125 -3.32 -2.36 20.82
C ALA A 125 -2.39 -1.33 20.21
N THR A 126 -1.14 -1.27 20.67
CA THR A 126 -0.15 -0.25 20.29
C THR A 126 1.20 -0.87 19.96
N GLY A 127 2.18 -0.07 19.52
CA GLY A 127 3.55 -0.53 19.32
C GLY A 127 3.70 -1.60 18.23
N TRP A 128 2.82 -1.61 17.23
CA TRP A 128 2.88 -2.52 16.10
C TRP A 128 4.16 -2.27 15.29
N ILE A 129 4.92 -3.34 15.02
CA ILE A 129 6.12 -3.31 14.18
C ILE A 129 5.99 -4.29 13.03
N VAL A 130 6.57 -3.97 11.88
CA VAL A 130 6.61 -4.87 10.72
C VAL A 130 7.60 -6.00 10.99
N VAL A 131 7.13 -7.24 10.92
CA VAL A 131 7.95 -8.44 11.11
C VAL A 131 8.17 -9.20 9.81
N ALA A 132 7.28 -9.06 8.83
CA ALA A 132 7.46 -9.63 7.51
C ALA A 132 6.73 -8.83 6.43
N THR A 133 7.29 -8.87 5.22
CA THR A 133 6.58 -8.54 3.98
C THR A 133 6.72 -9.71 3.02
N THR A 134 5.63 -10.09 2.36
CA THR A 134 5.60 -11.24 1.44
C THR A 134 5.23 -10.78 0.03
N GLY A 135 5.54 -11.61 -0.96
CA GLY A 135 5.12 -11.37 -2.34
C GLY A 135 3.73 -11.94 -2.62
N MET A 136 3.29 -11.76 -3.86
CA MET A 136 2.02 -12.25 -4.36
C MET A 136 1.81 -13.75 -4.07
N ASP A 137 0.58 -14.11 -3.71
CA ASP A 137 0.08 -15.45 -3.38
C ASP A 137 0.79 -16.13 -2.17
N VAL A 138 1.65 -15.42 -1.43
CA VAL A 138 2.34 -15.95 -0.25
C VAL A 138 1.52 -15.66 1.01
N THR A 139 0.88 -16.71 1.55
CA THR A 139 -0.12 -16.61 2.62
C THR A 139 0.38 -17.02 4.01
N SER A 140 1.69 -16.97 4.24
CA SER A 140 2.30 -17.27 5.54
C SER A 140 3.62 -16.54 5.73
N ALA A 141 3.96 -16.25 6.99
CA ALA A 141 5.26 -15.70 7.38
C ALA A 141 5.73 -16.28 8.71
N THR A 142 7.05 -16.34 8.88
CA THR A 142 7.71 -16.75 10.12
C THR A 142 8.23 -15.53 10.86
N ASP A 143 7.97 -15.47 12.17
CA ASP A 143 8.54 -14.51 13.09
C ASP A 143 9.44 -15.22 14.10
N ALA A 144 10.74 -14.95 14.03
CA ALA A 144 11.79 -15.66 14.77
C ALA A 144 12.61 -14.71 15.65
N GLY A 145 13.42 -15.27 16.54
CA GLY A 145 14.24 -14.49 17.49
C GLY A 145 13.41 -13.88 18.63
N LEU A 146 12.28 -14.50 18.95
CA LEU A 146 11.36 -14.07 20.00
C LEU A 146 11.86 -14.47 21.39
N ALA A 147 11.39 -13.76 22.42
CA ALA A 147 11.64 -14.14 23.80
C ALA A 147 10.80 -15.36 24.20
N PRO A 148 11.36 -16.34 24.94
CA PRO A 148 10.62 -17.48 25.48
C PRO A 148 9.44 -17.10 26.36
N GLY A 149 8.38 -17.93 26.36
CA GLY A 149 7.18 -17.77 27.19
C GLY A 149 6.44 -16.45 27.01
N THR A 150 6.63 -15.75 25.89
CA THR A 150 6.12 -14.41 25.66
C THR A 150 4.96 -14.42 24.68
N THR A 151 3.87 -13.73 25.02
CA THR A 151 2.70 -13.57 24.16
C THR A 151 2.90 -12.44 23.17
N PHE A 152 2.56 -12.70 21.92
CA PHE A 152 2.58 -11.73 20.83
C PHE A 152 1.25 -11.73 20.08
N TYR A 153 0.94 -10.56 19.52
CA TYR A 153 -0.28 -10.28 18.78
C TYR A 153 0.10 -9.93 17.35
N TYR A 154 -0.60 -10.47 16.37
CA TYR A 154 -0.29 -10.32 14.96
C TYR A 154 -1.49 -9.79 14.20
N ARG A 155 -1.25 -8.93 13.22
CA ARG A 155 -2.23 -8.50 12.23
C ARG A 155 -1.58 -8.47 10.86
N VAL A 156 -2.38 -8.73 9.83
CA VAL A 156 -1.91 -8.81 8.45
C VAL A 156 -2.69 -7.80 7.60
N PHE A 157 -1.99 -7.22 6.63
CA PHE A 157 -2.52 -6.35 5.61
C PHE A 157 -2.23 -6.99 4.25
N ALA A 158 -3.18 -6.95 3.34
CA ALA A 158 -2.91 -7.21 1.92
C ALA A 158 -2.48 -5.89 1.28
N SER A 159 -1.55 -5.94 0.33
CA SER A 159 -0.94 -4.76 -0.28
C SER A 159 -1.00 -4.83 -1.80
N ASN A 160 -1.31 -3.71 -2.45
CA ASN A 160 -1.12 -3.54 -3.89
C ASN A 160 -0.59 -2.15 -4.24
N ALA A 161 -0.49 -1.83 -5.52
CA ALA A 161 -0.06 -0.50 -5.97
C ALA A 161 -0.96 0.64 -5.44
N GLY A 162 -2.21 0.32 -5.06
CA GLY A 162 -3.15 1.24 -4.45
C GLY A 162 -2.82 1.63 -3.01
N GLY A 163 -2.15 0.74 -2.29
CA GLY A 163 -1.91 0.85 -0.86
C GLY A 163 -2.21 -0.46 -0.14
N ASP A 164 -2.39 -0.36 1.17
CA ASP A 164 -2.75 -1.49 2.00
C ASP A 164 -4.24 -1.56 2.27
N SER A 165 -4.73 -2.78 2.48
CA SER A 165 -6.05 -3.02 3.05
C SER A 165 -6.19 -2.41 4.44
N SER A 166 -7.41 -2.42 4.98
CA SER A 166 -7.56 -2.29 6.44
C SER A 166 -6.97 -3.51 7.16
N THR A 167 -6.81 -3.43 8.48
CA THR A 167 -6.23 -4.53 9.28
C THR A 167 -7.10 -5.79 9.23
N SER A 168 -6.48 -6.96 9.26
CA SER A 168 -7.16 -8.23 9.57
C SER A 168 -7.70 -8.29 11.00
N ASN A 169 -8.30 -9.44 11.36
CA ASN A 169 -8.41 -9.82 12.77
C ASN A 169 -7.03 -9.92 13.44
N ILE A 170 -6.98 -9.77 14.76
CA ILE A 170 -5.75 -9.97 15.54
C ILE A 170 -5.63 -11.46 15.88
N ALA A 171 -4.52 -12.07 15.48
CA ALA A 171 -4.11 -13.41 15.91
C ALA A 171 -3.19 -13.32 17.13
N VAL A 172 -3.22 -14.32 17.99
CA VAL A 172 -2.46 -14.32 19.25
C VAL A 172 -1.79 -15.67 19.45
N ALA A 173 -0.51 -15.66 19.80
CA ALA A 173 0.22 -16.85 20.19
C ALA A 173 1.31 -16.49 21.21
N SER A 174 1.71 -17.49 22.01
CA SER A 174 2.83 -17.35 22.94
C SER A 174 3.96 -18.28 22.50
N THR A 175 5.20 -17.81 22.52
CA THR A 175 6.35 -18.70 22.36
C THR A 175 6.34 -19.77 23.45
N ALA A 176 6.93 -20.93 23.16
CA ALA A 176 7.16 -21.93 24.21
C ALA A 176 8.08 -21.36 25.30
N VAL A 177 7.99 -21.89 26.51
CA VAL A 177 9.02 -21.65 27.52
C VAL A 177 10.27 -22.44 27.15
N ASP A 178 11.44 -21.95 27.56
CA ASP A 178 12.68 -22.74 27.43
C ASP A 178 12.59 -24.01 28.28
N PRO A 179 13.21 -25.12 27.85
CA PRO A 179 13.34 -26.30 28.69
C PRO A 179 14.17 -25.97 29.93
N ASP A 180 13.86 -26.66 31.05
CA ASP A 180 14.68 -26.57 32.26
C ASP A 180 16.14 -26.92 31.95
N PRO A 181 17.12 -26.27 32.62
CA PRO A 181 18.52 -26.65 32.50
C PRO A 181 18.70 -28.12 32.90
N ALA A 182 19.66 -28.79 32.26
CA ALA A 182 20.03 -30.15 32.66
C ALA A 182 20.38 -30.17 34.17
N PRO A 183 20.06 -31.24 34.91
CA PRO A 183 20.51 -31.37 36.29
C PRO A 183 22.02 -31.17 36.37
N GLU A 184 22.49 -30.35 37.30
CA GLU A 184 23.92 -30.26 37.59
C GLU A 184 24.40 -31.62 38.09
N ASP A 185 25.53 -32.12 37.57
CA ASP A 185 26.19 -33.29 38.14
C ASP A 185 26.46 -32.99 39.61
N ALA A 186 26.03 -33.89 40.51
CA ALA A 186 26.37 -33.78 41.92
C ALA A 186 27.90 -33.81 42.01
N ASP A 187 28.52 -32.66 42.25
CA ASP A 187 29.97 -32.56 42.40
C ASP A 187 30.35 -33.51 43.54
N GLY A 188 30.96 -34.62 43.16
CA GLY A 188 31.23 -35.73 44.04
C GLY A 188 32.49 -35.44 44.82
N GLY A 189 32.36 -35.08 46.10
CA GLY A 189 33.45 -35.16 47.07
C GLY A 189 33.56 -33.99 48.04
#